data_AF-A0A8J2ANF7-F1
#
_entry.id   AF-A0A8J2ANF7-F1
#
_cell.length_a   1.000
_cell.length_b   1.000
_cell.length_c   1.000
_cell.angle_alpha   90.00
_cell.angle_beta   90.00
_cell.angle_gamma   90.00
#
_symmetry.space_group_name_H-M   'P 1'
#
loop_
_entity.id
_entity.type
_entity.pdbx_description
1 polymer ?
#
loop_
_entity_poly.entity_id
_entity_poly.type
_entity_poly.pdbx_seq_one_letter_code
_entity_poly.pdbx_strand_id
1 'polypeptide(L)'
;MAAQMSTRALRAEFLQTGHKESLPDFLRILEENLGETNPPAPPHRTEFVRFSQGLFSHGELLPSQVFVAALEMANDEKLNGQGMEFSKTCLLARDDFVLAWKPLLPKIRMFIAKETTSIPGDLARNFIDAWFTWENIWLTEREDHAVEALQPLAKAILSLGPFLESRRKEKLHPHPRVLAQREISYRSLIGFLQSLSVLSTQCLSSLSREPAPDPRLFLLMDYLLAKSNHPPPEGTFCVQGMAETPDIHFVDNGSNIKLSSYAFRFEEEKGTLNRATDLLSSFEAVINVLQGIQSADLMRLNPALDQHPSLTDTMLHFEKTFKKSKRVFLEPDNLV
;
A
#
# COMPACT_ATOMS: atom_id res chain seq x y z
N MET A 1 24.74 -43.04 -11.28
CA MET A 1 24.82 -41.57 -11.09
C MET A 1 23.40 -41.02 -11.12
N ALA A 2 22.81 -40.72 -9.97
CA ALA A 2 21.49 -40.09 -9.91
C ALA A 2 21.66 -38.60 -10.26
N ALA A 3 20.95 -38.12 -11.28
CA ALA A 3 20.95 -36.70 -11.63
C ALA A 3 20.48 -35.88 -10.42
N GLN A 4 21.32 -34.95 -9.94
CA GLN A 4 20.91 -33.97 -8.94
C GLN A 4 19.82 -33.10 -9.57
N MET A 5 18.56 -33.35 -9.20
CA MET A 5 17.46 -32.45 -9.55
C MET A 5 17.76 -31.06 -9.00
N SER A 6 17.62 -30.04 -9.83
CA SER A 6 17.73 -28.65 -9.37
C SER A 6 16.63 -28.34 -8.35
N THR A 7 16.89 -27.44 -7.40
CA THR A 7 15.91 -26.99 -6.40
C THR A 7 14.62 -26.48 -7.06
N ARG A 8 14.72 -25.88 -8.25
CA ARG A 8 13.55 -25.49 -9.07
C ARG A 8 12.69 -26.68 -9.51
N ALA A 9 13.31 -27.76 -9.99
CA ALA A 9 12.58 -28.96 -10.39
C ALA A 9 11.91 -29.64 -9.19
N LEU A 10 12.60 -29.64 -8.04
CA LEU A 10 12.09 -30.20 -6.79
C LEU A 10 10.90 -29.40 -6.24
N ARG A 11 10.94 -28.06 -6.31
CA ARG A 11 9.79 -27.21 -5.97
C ARG A 11 8.58 -27.50 -6.85
N ALA A 12 8.79 -27.64 -8.16
CA ALA A 12 7.71 -27.97 -9.10
C ALA A 12 7.11 -29.36 -8.84
N GLU A 13 7.92 -30.34 -8.44
CA GLU A 13 7.45 -31.67 -8.05
C GLU A 13 6.56 -31.61 -6.80
N PHE A 14 6.98 -30.89 -5.75
CA PHE A 14 6.19 -30.77 -4.52
C PHE A 14 4.92 -29.92 -4.66
N LEU A 15 4.85 -29.07 -5.67
CA LEU A 15 3.63 -28.32 -6.00
C LEU A 15 2.59 -29.14 -6.76
N GLN A 16 2.90 -30.37 -7.18
CA GLN A 16 1.90 -31.26 -7.77
C GLN A 16 0.79 -31.56 -6.73
N THR A 17 -0.47 -31.55 -7.18
CA THR A 17 -1.66 -31.59 -6.32
C THR A 17 -1.63 -32.69 -5.27
N GLY A 18 -1.19 -33.90 -5.63
CA GLY A 18 -1.10 -35.03 -4.69
C GLY A 18 -0.08 -34.85 -3.55
N HIS A 19 0.95 -34.01 -3.73
CA HIS A 19 1.92 -33.72 -2.66
C HIS A 19 1.46 -32.55 -1.78
N LYS A 20 0.83 -31.53 -2.38
CA LYS A 20 0.33 -30.35 -1.68
C LYS A 20 -0.82 -30.70 -0.71
N GLU A 21 -1.70 -31.62 -1.10
CA GLU A 21 -2.83 -32.06 -0.25
C GLU A 21 -2.40 -32.88 0.97
N SER A 22 -1.35 -33.70 0.84
CA SER A 22 -0.84 -34.52 1.96
C SER A 22 0.13 -33.79 2.88
N LEU A 23 0.53 -32.56 2.53
CA LEU A 23 1.51 -31.79 3.26
C LEU A 23 1.10 -31.48 4.71
N PRO A 24 -0.14 -31.06 5.02
CA PRO A 24 -0.56 -30.82 6.41
C PRO A 24 -0.43 -32.10 7.26
N ASP A 25 -0.80 -33.26 6.72
CA ASP A 25 -0.69 -34.54 7.42
C ASP A 25 0.76 -34.93 7.69
N PHE A 26 1.65 -34.74 6.70
CA PHE A 26 3.07 -35.04 6.88
C PHE A 26 3.74 -34.14 7.92
N LEU A 27 3.40 -32.85 7.95
CA LEU A 27 3.93 -31.91 8.93
C LEU A 27 3.38 -32.20 10.33
N ARG A 28 2.09 -32.49 10.47
CA ARG A 28 1.50 -32.90 11.76
C ARG A 28 2.16 -34.17 12.31
N ILE A 29 2.38 -35.18 11.46
CA ILE A 29 3.08 -36.41 11.87
C ILE A 29 4.49 -36.08 12.35
N LEU A 30 5.18 -35.16 11.68
CA LEU A 30 6.51 -34.73 12.11
C LEU A 30 6.45 -34.03 13.49
N GLU A 31 5.51 -33.11 13.70
CA GLU A 31 5.26 -32.44 14.98
C GLU A 31 4.99 -33.42 16.12
N GLU A 32 4.09 -34.38 15.91
CA GLU A 32 3.73 -35.40 16.91
C GLU A 32 4.93 -36.29 17.29
N ASN A 33 5.85 -36.53 16.34
CA ASN A 33 7.03 -37.37 16.55
C ASN A 33 8.25 -36.60 17.09
N LEU A 34 8.17 -35.28 17.26
CA LEU A 34 9.23 -34.46 17.86
C LEU A 34 9.24 -34.45 19.40
N GLY A 35 8.22 -35.03 20.06
CA GLY A 35 8.20 -35.30 21.51
C GLY A 35 8.28 -34.07 22.43
N GLU A 36 8.62 -34.28 23.71
CA GLU A 36 8.83 -33.21 24.73
C GLU A 36 9.96 -32.24 24.41
N THR A 37 10.73 -32.50 23.35
CA THR A 37 11.77 -31.61 22.80
C THR A 37 11.23 -30.56 21.84
N ASN A 38 9.90 -30.37 21.76
CA ASN A 38 9.28 -29.31 20.96
C ASN A 38 9.91 -27.96 21.31
N PRO A 39 10.70 -27.35 20.40
CA PRO A 39 11.13 -25.99 20.60
C PRO A 39 9.87 -25.11 20.67
N PRO A 40 9.81 -24.14 21.60
CA PRO A 40 8.70 -23.19 21.60
C PRO A 40 8.61 -22.54 20.22
N ALA A 41 7.40 -22.17 19.82
CA ALA A 41 7.20 -21.40 18.59
C ALA A 41 8.16 -20.20 18.61
N PRO A 42 8.88 -19.95 17.49
CA PRO A 42 9.88 -18.90 17.47
C PRO A 42 9.30 -17.53 17.87
N PRO A 43 10.03 -16.73 18.67
CA PRO A 43 9.53 -15.46 19.19
C PRO A 43 9.16 -14.47 18.07
N HIS A 44 9.87 -14.51 16.94
CA HIS A 44 9.64 -13.65 15.77
C HIS A 44 8.22 -13.77 15.21
N ARG A 45 7.53 -14.91 15.37
CA ARG A 45 6.13 -15.08 14.93
C ARG A 45 5.14 -14.16 15.65
N THR A 46 5.49 -13.70 16.85
CA THR A 46 4.70 -12.74 17.63
C THR A 46 5.10 -11.29 17.38
N GLU A 47 6.31 -11.06 16.88
CA GLU A 47 6.83 -9.72 16.57
C GLU A 47 6.17 -9.15 15.31
N PHE A 48 5.88 -10.00 14.32
CA PHE A 48 5.27 -9.58 13.06
C PHE A 48 3.75 -9.71 13.07
N VAL A 49 3.08 -8.68 13.62
CA VAL A 49 1.61 -8.59 13.77
C VAL A 49 0.84 -8.87 12.47
N ARG A 50 1.41 -8.51 11.31
CA ARG A 50 0.79 -8.70 9.99
C ARG A 50 0.56 -10.17 9.63
N PHE A 51 1.43 -11.06 10.08
CA PHE A 51 1.35 -12.49 9.76
C PHE A 51 0.59 -13.29 10.82
N SER A 52 0.35 -12.70 12.00
CA SER A 52 -0.24 -13.41 13.15
C SER A 52 -1.70 -13.83 12.93
N GLN A 53 -2.48 -13.06 12.17
CA GLN A 53 -3.92 -13.32 11.94
C GLN A 53 -4.22 -14.30 10.81
N GLY A 54 -3.22 -14.66 10.00
CA GLY A 54 -3.40 -15.55 8.84
C GLY A 54 -2.44 -16.72 8.82
N LEU A 55 -1.14 -16.45 8.91
CA LEU A 55 -0.11 -17.48 8.75
C LEU A 55 0.07 -18.34 10.02
N PHE A 56 -0.17 -17.74 11.19
CA PHE A 56 0.10 -18.34 12.51
C PHE A 56 -1.13 -18.47 13.40
N SER A 57 -2.34 -18.40 12.84
CA SER A 57 -3.61 -18.34 13.58
C SER A 57 -3.92 -19.55 14.46
N HIS A 58 -3.26 -20.70 14.21
CA HIS A 58 -3.59 -21.98 14.85
C HIS A 58 -2.52 -22.49 15.82
N GLY A 59 -1.46 -21.72 16.09
CA GLY A 59 -0.41 -22.11 17.04
C GLY A 59 0.43 -23.31 16.61
N GLU A 60 0.34 -23.72 15.35
CA GLU A 60 1.10 -24.82 14.75
C GLU A 60 2.60 -24.51 14.78
N LEU A 61 3.42 -25.53 15.01
CA LEU A 61 4.88 -25.39 15.00
C LEU A 61 5.38 -25.28 13.55
N LEU A 62 4.79 -26.04 12.64
CA LEU A 62 5.12 -26.16 11.22
C LEU A 62 3.87 -25.89 10.37
N PRO A 63 3.40 -24.64 10.31
CA PRO A 63 2.21 -24.28 9.53
C PRO A 63 2.43 -24.57 8.05
N SER A 64 1.54 -25.38 7.46
CA SER A 64 1.68 -25.84 6.06
C SER A 64 1.81 -24.69 5.05
N GLN A 65 1.19 -23.55 5.32
CA GLN A 65 1.23 -22.36 4.46
C GLN A 65 2.64 -21.76 4.34
N VAL A 66 3.48 -21.89 5.37
CA VAL A 66 4.87 -21.43 5.32
C VAL A 66 5.68 -22.31 4.36
N PHE A 67 5.48 -23.63 4.38
CA PHE A 67 6.13 -24.52 3.42
C PHE A 67 5.65 -24.26 1.99
N VAL A 68 4.34 -24.07 1.78
CA VAL A 68 3.79 -23.71 0.47
C VAL A 68 4.39 -22.39 -0.03
N ALA A 69 4.53 -21.40 0.85
CA ALA A 69 5.18 -20.13 0.52
C ALA A 69 6.62 -20.34 0.04
N ALA A 70 7.43 -21.20 0.69
CA ALA A 70 8.79 -21.51 0.20
C ALA A 70 8.79 -22.15 -1.19
N LEU A 71 7.83 -23.03 -1.48
CA LEU A 71 7.74 -23.67 -2.79
C LEU A 71 7.37 -22.68 -3.90
N GLU A 72 6.43 -21.77 -3.62
CA GLU A 72 5.88 -20.80 -4.56
C GLU A 72 6.73 -19.53 -4.67
N MET A 73 7.62 -19.28 -3.71
CA MET A 73 8.47 -18.08 -3.66
C MET A 73 9.34 -17.95 -4.91
N ALA A 74 9.10 -16.85 -5.64
CA ALA A 74 9.91 -16.41 -6.78
C ALA A 74 11.21 -15.72 -6.31
N ASN A 75 11.88 -15.01 -7.21
CA ASN A 75 13.05 -14.19 -6.84
C ASN A 75 12.64 -12.81 -6.33
N ASP A 76 11.47 -12.35 -6.73
CA ASP A 76 10.84 -11.09 -6.38
C ASP A 76 9.36 -11.30 -6.03
N GLU A 77 8.81 -10.44 -5.19
CA GLU A 77 7.35 -10.30 -5.04
C GLU A 77 6.88 -8.99 -5.68
N LYS A 78 5.63 -8.96 -6.16
CA LYS A 78 5.04 -7.75 -6.74
C LYS A 78 4.10 -7.09 -5.73
N LEU A 79 4.45 -5.89 -5.32
CA LEU A 79 3.62 -5.04 -4.46
C LEU A 79 3.40 -3.70 -5.17
N ASN A 80 2.14 -3.27 -5.30
CA ASN A 80 1.78 -1.97 -5.91
C ASN A 80 2.37 -1.74 -7.32
N GLY A 81 2.57 -2.81 -8.08
CA GLY A 81 3.21 -2.76 -9.40
C GLY A 81 4.74 -2.65 -9.39
N GLN A 82 5.37 -2.63 -8.21
CA GLN A 82 6.82 -2.67 -8.02
C GLN A 82 7.29 -4.10 -7.77
N GLY A 83 8.43 -4.48 -8.34
CA GLY A 83 9.11 -5.75 -8.04
C GLY A 83 10.05 -5.55 -6.85
N MET A 84 9.83 -6.30 -5.77
CA MET A 84 10.61 -6.28 -4.55
C MET A 84 11.47 -7.54 -4.51
N GLU A 85 12.77 -7.39 -4.75
CA GLU A 85 13.69 -8.51 -4.85
C GLU A 85 14.06 -9.07 -3.47
N PHE A 86 13.91 -10.39 -3.29
CA PHE A 86 14.40 -11.05 -2.10
C PHE A 86 15.93 -11.15 -2.12
N SER A 87 16.54 -11.07 -0.95
CA SER A 87 17.99 -11.16 -0.84
C SER A 87 18.49 -12.55 -1.25
N LYS A 88 19.76 -12.61 -1.71
CA LYS A 88 20.41 -13.89 -2.00
C LYS A 88 20.40 -14.82 -0.78
N THR A 89 20.51 -14.27 0.42
CA THR A 89 20.50 -15.03 1.67
C THR A 89 19.15 -15.70 1.88
N CYS A 90 18.04 -14.98 1.66
CA CYS A 90 16.70 -15.55 1.74
C CYS A 90 16.48 -16.66 0.70
N LEU A 91 16.90 -16.42 -0.54
CA LEU A 91 16.76 -17.39 -1.63
C LEU A 91 17.59 -18.66 -1.40
N LEU A 92 18.79 -18.54 -0.83
CA LEU A 92 19.61 -19.69 -0.44
C LEU A 92 18.99 -20.45 0.73
N ALA A 93 18.54 -19.75 1.77
CA ALA A 93 17.87 -20.37 2.92
C ALA A 93 16.60 -21.14 2.50
N ARG A 94 15.83 -20.60 1.54
CA ARG A 94 14.68 -21.28 0.93
C ARG A 94 15.10 -22.59 0.27
N ASP A 95 16.16 -22.54 -0.53
CA ASP A 95 16.66 -23.68 -1.28
C ASP A 95 17.18 -24.77 -0.33
N ASP A 96 17.91 -24.39 0.72
CA ASP A 96 18.39 -25.30 1.77
C ASP A 96 17.22 -25.95 2.53
N PHE A 97 16.21 -25.16 2.88
CA PHE A 97 14.98 -25.64 3.51
C PHE A 97 14.25 -26.68 2.66
N VAL A 98 14.05 -26.37 1.37
CA VAL A 98 13.38 -27.29 0.44
C VAL A 98 14.22 -28.55 0.18
N LEU A 99 15.54 -28.45 0.17
CA LEU A 99 16.45 -29.60 0.07
C LEU A 99 16.41 -30.47 1.32
N ALA A 100 16.26 -29.90 2.51
CA ALA A 100 16.15 -30.64 3.77
C ALA A 100 14.88 -31.52 3.82
N TRP A 101 13.81 -31.14 3.10
CA TRP A 101 12.60 -31.96 3.00
C TRP A 101 12.79 -33.25 2.19
N LYS A 102 13.65 -33.21 1.16
CA LYS A 102 13.85 -34.32 0.21
C LYS A 102 14.20 -35.66 0.86
N PRO A 103 15.21 -35.76 1.76
CA PRO A 103 15.52 -37.03 2.44
C PRO A 103 14.47 -37.42 3.49
N LEU A 104 13.70 -36.46 4.01
CA LEU A 104 12.74 -36.67 5.09
C LEU A 104 11.42 -37.26 4.58
N LEU A 105 10.91 -36.78 3.44
CA LEU A 105 9.64 -37.21 2.87
C LEU A 105 9.51 -38.74 2.68
N PRO A 106 10.50 -39.46 2.12
CA PRO A 106 10.44 -40.92 2.02
C PRO A 106 10.36 -41.60 3.38
N LYS A 107 11.04 -41.06 4.41
CA LYS A 107 11.02 -41.62 5.77
C LYS A 107 9.67 -41.42 6.44
N ILE A 108 9.04 -40.27 6.25
CA ILE A 108 7.66 -40.04 6.70
C ILE A 108 6.70 -41.04 6.03
N ARG A 109 6.84 -41.26 4.72
CA ARG A 109 6.04 -42.25 3.99
C ARG A 109 6.23 -43.68 4.51
N MET A 110 7.47 -44.10 4.77
CA MET A 110 7.78 -45.40 5.37
C MET A 110 7.18 -45.54 6.78
N PHE A 111 7.21 -44.47 7.57
CA PHE A 111 6.60 -44.44 8.90
C PHE A 111 5.07 -44.60 8.82
N ILE A 112 4.40 -43.88 7.91
CA ILE A 112 2.95 -44.03 7.66
C ILE A 112 2.62 -45.45 7.20
N ALA A 113 3.44 -46.03 6.31
CA ALA A 113 3.32 -47.40 5.84
C ALA A 113 3.66 -48.46 6.91
N LYS A 114 4.08 -48.03 8.11
CA LYS A 114 4.54 -48.89 9.22
C LYS A 114 5.76 -49.76 8.87
N GLU A 115 6.54 -49.35 7.87
CA GLU A 115 7.80 -49.99 7.49
C GLU A 115 8.95 -49.59 8.43
N THR A 116 8.83 -48.45 9.11
CA THR A 116 9.77 -47.95 10.11
C THR A 116 9.06 -47.53 11.38
N THR A 117 9.68 -47.77 12.53
CA THR A 117 9.10 -47.45 13.85
C THR A 117 9.32 -46.01 14.30
N SER A 118 10.20 -45.25 13.65
CA SER A 118 10.49 -43.85 13.99
C SER A 118 11.05 -43.07 12.81
N ILE A 119 10.88 -41.75 12.86
CA ILE A 119 11.51 -40.79 11.93
C ILE A 119 12.92 -40.48 12.46
N PRO A 120 13.98 -40.51 11.62
CA PRO A 120 15.33 -40.18 12.08
C PRO A 120 15.43 -38.76 12.64
N GLY A 121 15.74 -38.65 13.94
CA GLY A 121 15.74 -37.38 14.65
C GLY A 121 16.72 -36.33 14.11
N ASP A 122 17.85 -36.75 13.52
CA ASP A 122 18.81 -35.82 12.91
C ASP A 122 18.26 -35.22 11.61
N LEU A 123 17.51 -35.99 10.81
CA LEU A 123 16.86 -35.47 9.61
C LEU A 123 15.72 -34.52 9.97
N ALA A 124 14.94 -34.86 10.99
CA ALA A 124 13.87 -34.00 11.50
C ALA A 124 14.43 -32.68 12.05
N ARG A 125 15.47 -32.72 12.88
CA ARG A 125 16.14 -31.52 13.41
C ARG A 125 16.72 -30.64 12.31
N ASN A 126 17.46 -31.22 11.36
CA ASN A 126 18.00 -30.47 10.22
C ASN A 126 16.91 -29.76 9.40
N PHE A 127 15.75 -30.41 9.22
CA PHE A 127 14.62 -29.81 8.52
C PHE A 127 13.99 -28.65 9.31
N ILE A 128 13.82 -28.80 10.62
CA ILE A 128 13.24 -27.77 11.50
C ILE A 128 14.17 -26.56 11.61
N ASP A 129 15.48 -26.79 11.75
CA ASP A 129 16.47 -25.72 11.81
C ASP A 129 16.47 -24.92 10.50
N ALA A 130 16.41 -25.63 9.35
CA ALA A 130 16.31 -24.99 8.05
C ALA A 130 14.96 -24.25 7.86
N TRP A 131 13.86 -24.81 8.38
CA TRP A 131 12.54 -24.16 8.39
C TRP A 131 12.60 -22.84 9.15
N PHE A 132 13.04 -22.85 10.41
CA PHE A 132 13.03 -21.63 11.23
C PHE A 132 14.03 -20.59 10.73
N THR A 133 15.17 -21.02 10.20
CA THR A 133 16.14 -20.11 9.58
C THR A 133 15.53 -19.39 8.39
N TRP A 134 14.94 -20.14 7.45
CA TRP A 134 14.30 -19.53 6.28
C TRP A 134 13.08 -18.68 6.68
N GLU A 135 12.20 -19.20 7.55
CA GLU A 135 11.01 -18.49 8.01
C GLU A 135 11.35 -17.14 8.63
N ASN A 136 12.35 -17.07 9.51
CA ASN A 136 12.76 -15.82 10.14
C ASN A 136 13.25 -14.79 9.11
N ILE A 137 14.13 -15.20 8.20
CA ILE A 137 14.67 -14.33 7.16
C ILE A 137 13.55 -13.86 6.23
N TRP A 138 12.70 -14.79 5.79
CA TRP A 138 11.59 -14.50 4.89
C TRP A 138 10.57 -13.56 5.51
N LEU A 139 10.15 -13.77 6.76
CA LEU A 139 9.22 -12.87 7.44
C LEU A 139 9.81 -11.47 7.63
N THR A 140 11.10 -11.38 7.97
CA THR A 140 11.80 -10.10 8.11
C THR A 140 11.82 -9.35 6.78
N GLU A 141 12.26 -9.99 5.70
CA GLU A 141 12.30 -9.35 4.38
C GLU A 141 10.90 -8.99 3.86
N ARG A 142 9.89 -9.83 4.14
CA ARG A 142 8.50 -9.49 3.79
C ARG A 142 7.95 -8.31 4.57
N GLU A 143 8.31 -8.15 5.84
CA GLU A 143 7.92 -6.95 6.58
C GLU A 143 8.67 -5.72 6.08
N ASP A 144 9.96 -5.83 5.73
CA ASP A 144 10.72 -4.74 5.10
C ASP A 144 10.07 -4.31 3.77
N HIS A 145 9.73 -5.27 2.91
CA HIS A 145 8.98 -5.01 1.67
C HIS A 145 7.63 -4.36 1.94
N ALA A 146 6.90 -4.81 2.97
CA ALA A 146 5.61 -4.24 3.35
C ALA A 146 5.75 -2.78 3.83
N VAL A 147 6.76 -2.48 4.65
CA VAL A 147 7.06 -1.13 5.14
C VAL A 147 7.41 -0.20 3.97
N GLU A 148 8.24 -0.67 3.05
CA GLU A 148 8.60 0.10 1.85
C GLU A 148 7.37 0.38 0.97
N ALA A 149 6.55 -0.65 0.73
CA ALA A 149 5.32 -0.55 -0.06
C ALA A 149 4.29 0.42 0.57
N LEU A 150 4.22 0.50 1.90
CA LEU A 150 3.31 1.38 2.64
C LEU A 150 3.86 2.81 2.83
N GLN A 151 5.15 3.05 2.58
CA GLN A 151 5.80 4.34 2.80
C GLN A 151 5.11 5.51 2.09
N PRO A 152 4.63 5.40 0.84
CA PRO A 152 3.91 6.48 0.15
C PRO A 152 2.60 6.85 0.84
N LEU A 153 1.87 5.86 1.34
CA LEU A 153 0.63 6.08 2.10
C LEU A 153 0.92 6.79 3.43
N ALA A 154 1.93 6.31 4.16
CA ALA A 154 2.36 6.96 5.40
C ALA A 154 2.78 8.42 5.16
N LYS A 155 3.54 8.70 4.09
CA LYS A 155 3.92 10.07 3.70
C LYS A 155 2.70 10.93 3.38
N ALA A 156 1.72 10.41 2.64
CA ALA A 156 0.48 11.13 2.35
C ALA A 156 -0.29 11.48 3.63
N ILE A 157 -0.47 10.52 4.54
CA ILE A 157 -1.12 10.74 5.85
C ILE A 157 -0.35 11.76 6.70
N LEU A 158 0.98 11.65 6.77
CA LEU A 158 1.81 12.59 7.53
C LEU A 158 1.76 14.01 6.95
N SER A 159 1.71 14.16 5.62
CA SER A 159 1.58 15.47 4.97
C SER A 159 0.17 16.08 5.08
N LEU A 160 -0.85 15.24 5.25
CA LEU A 160 -2.24 15.67 5.47
C LEU A 160 -2.41 16.38 6.83
N GLY A 161 -1.73 15.91 7.88
CA GLY A 161 -1.83 16.47 9.23
C GLY A 161 -1.55 17.98 9.31
N PRO A 162 -0.39 18.46 8.84
CA PRO A 162 -0.07 19.90 8.78
C PRO A 162 -1.09 20.72 7.98
N PHE A 163 -1.59 20.17 6.86
CA PHE A 163 -2.61 20.84 6.04
C PHE A 163 -3.91 21.05 6.84
N LEU A 164 -4.45 20.00 7.45
CA LEU A 164 -5.69 20.08 8.22
C LEU A 164 -5.54 20.97 9.47
N GLU A 165 -4.42 20.87 10.18
CA GLU A 165 -4.17 21.68 11.36
C GLU A 165 -3.96 23.16 11.01
N SER A 166 -3.22 23.45 9.94
CA SER A 166 -3.07 24.81 9.42
C SER A 166 -4.43 25.41 9.07
N ARG A 167 -5.32 24.62 8.49
CA ARG A 167 -6.68 25.03 8.14
C ARG A 167 -7.58 25.27 9.34
N ARG A 168 -7.44 24.47 10.38
CA ARG A 168 -8.13 24.72 11.65
C ARG A 168 -7.69 26.06 12.26
N LYS A 169 -6.39 26.39 12.18
CA LYS A 169 -5.83 27.64 12.71
C LYS A 169 -6.30 28.88 11.95
N GLU A 170 -6.59 28.79 10.66
CA GLU A 170 -7.13 29.93 9.90
C GLU A 170 -8.41 30.49 10.54
N LYS A 171 -9.30 29.61 11.02
CA LYS A 171 -10.57 30.01 11.67
C LYS A 171 -10.35 30.72 13.02
N LEU A 172 -9.18 30.57 13.63
CA LEU A 172 -8.86 31.11 14.95
C LEU A 172 -8.17 32.47 14.88
N HIS A 173 -7.56 32.80 13.74
CA HIS A 173 -6.77 34.01 13.60
C HIS A 173 -7.58 35.16 12.99
N PRO A 174 -7.57 36.36 13.60
CA PRO A 174 -8.16 37.54 12.98
C PRO A 174 -7.27 38.10 11.86
N HIS A 175 -7.82 39.01 11.05
CA HIS A 175 -7.02 39.80 10.11
C HIS A 175 -5.97 40.67 10.83
N PRO A 176 -4.76 40.86 10.27
CA PRO A 176 -4.26 40.31 9.00
C PRO A 176 -3.61 38.92 9.12
N ARG A 177 -3.50 38.36 10.34
CA ARG A 177 -2.79 37.10 10.60
C ARG A 177 -3.39 35.90 9.86
N VAL A 178 -4.70 35.93 9.59
CA VAL A 178 -5.37 34.93 8.76
C VAL A 178 -4.75 34.80 7.36
N LEU A 179 -4.24 35.90 6.78
CA LEU A 179 -3.62 35.88 5.45
C LEU A 179 -2.30 35.13 5.45
N ALA A 180 -1.45 35.37 6.45
CA ALA A 180 -0.21 34.61 6.64
C ALA A 180 -0.49 33.12 6.93
N GLN A 181 -1.54 32.83 7.70
CA GLN A 181 -1.94 31.45 7.97
C GLN A 181 -2.44 30.73 6.70
N ARG A 182 -3.19 31.41 5.84
CA ARG A 182 -3.65 30.89 4.54
C ARG A 182 -2.48 30.54 3.63
N GLU A 183 -1.42 31.36 3.60
CA GLU A 183 -0.20 31.04 2.86
C GLU A 183 0.46 29.74 3.36
N ILE A 184 0.51 29.53 4.69
CA ILE A 184 1.03 28.30 5.29
C ILE A 184 0.16 27.09 4.89
N SER A 185 -1.16 27.24 4.91
CA SER A 185 -2.07 26.17 4.49
C SER A 185 -1.93 25.84 3.01
N TYR A 186 -1.74 26.86 2.16
CA TYR A 186 -1.47 26.66 0.74
C TYR A 186 -0.17 25.91 0.50
N ARG A 187 0.92 26.25 1.20
CA ARG A 187 2.18 25.50 1.14
C ARG A 187 2.01 24.05 1.63
N SER A 188 1.21 23.85 2.66
CA SER A 188 0.88 22.52 3.19
C SER A 188 0.07 21.70 2.18
N LEU A 189 -0.88 22.33 1.47
CA LEU A 189 -1.63 21.72 0.39
C LEU A 189 -0.68 21.25 -0.73
N ILE A 190 0.29 22.06 -1.14
CA ILE A 190 1.28 21.67 -2.16
C ILE A 190 2.03 20.40 -1.73
N GLY A 191 2.54 20.36 -0.50
CA GLY A 191 3.25 19.19 0.03
C GLY A 191 2.36 17.94 0.10
N PHE A 192 1.09 18.12 0.46
CA PHE A 192 0.11 17.03 0.45
C PHE A 192 -0.17 16.53 -0.96
N LEU A 193 -0.41 17.40 -1.94
CA LEU A 193 -0.66 17.01 -3.34
C LEU A 193 0.54 16.28 -3.97
N GLN A 194 1.77 16.68 -3.63
CA GLN A 194 2.98 15.96 -4.04
C GLN A 194 3.00 14.54 -3.48
N SER A 195 2.75 14.39 -2.17
CA SER A 195 2.70 13.06 -1.52
C SER A 195 1.57 12.21 -2.08
N LEU A 196 0.42 12.84 -2.36
CA LEU A 196 -0.74 12.20 -2.95
C LEU A 196 -0.46 11.68 -4.37
N SER A 197 0.32 12.40 -5.18
CA SER A 197 0.74 11.96 -6.50
C SER A 197 1.63 10.70 -6.45
N VAL A 198 2.50 10.60 -5.45
CA VAL A 198 3.34 9.41 -5.26
C VAL A 198 2.47 8.23 -4.83
N LEU A 199 1.55 8.44 -3.87
CA LEU A 199 0.59 7.42 -3.46
C LEU A 199 -0.27 6.95 -4.63
N SER A 200 -0.76 7.88 -5.44
CA SER A 200 -1.61 7.57 -6.58
C SER A 200 -0.88 6.65 -7.56
N THR A 201 0.41 6.87 -7.81
CA THR A 201 1.22 6.03 -8.71
C THR A 201 1.25 4.57 -8.25
N GLN A 202 1.25 4.32 -6.95
CA GLN A 202 1.28 2.99 -6.36
C GLN A 202 -0.10 2.32 -6.36
N CYS A 203 -1.14 3.05 -5.93
CA CYS A 203 -2.50 2.50 -5.84
C CYS A 203 -3.11 2.15 -7.21
N LEU A 204 -2.65 2.81 -8.27
CA LEU A 204 -3.23 2.71 -9.62
C LEU A 204 -2.12 2.49 -10.65
N SER A 205 -1.18 1.61 -10.32
CA SER A 205 0.03 1.28 -11.08
C SER A 205 -0.21 0.80 -12.52
N SER A 206 -1.44 0.40 -12.85
CA SER A 206 -1.85 -0.06 -14.18
C SER A 206 -2.29 1.06 -15.15
N LEU A 207 -2.32 2.32 -14.72
CA LEU A 207 -2.87 3.44 -15.50
C LEU A 207 -1.82 4.48 -15.90
N SER A 208 -1.95 5.05 -17.09
CA SER A 208 -1.16 6.23 -17.51
C SER A 208 -1.60 7.46 -16.69
N ARG A 209 -0.67 8.04 -15.93
CA ARG A 209 -0.95 9.06 -14.92
C ARG A 209 -0.60 10.47 -15.39
N GLU A 210 -1.34 11.45 -14.88
CA GLU A 210 -0.93 12.84 -14.96
C GLU A 210 0.09 13.18 -13.85
N PRO A 211 0.98 14.17 -14.07
CA PRO A 211 1.86 14.67 -13.02
C PRO A 211 1.06 15.24 -11.84
N ALA A 212 1.75 15.50 -10.73
CA ALA A 212 1.15 15.90 -9.45
C ALA A 212 0.04 16.95 -9.60
N PRO A 213 -1.09 16.80 -8.87
CA PRO A 213 -2.22 17.71 -8.99
C PRO A 213 -1.80 19.16 -8.81
N ASP A 214 -2.16 20.00 -9.77
CA ASP A 214 -1.87 21.42 -9.75
C ASP A 214 -2.70 22.12 -8.66
N PRO A 215 -2.06 22.69 -7.61
CA PRO A 215 -2.75 23.37 -6.52
C PRO A 215 -3.61 24.56 -7.01
N ARG A 216 -3.25 25.15 -8.15
CA ARG A 216 -3.97 26.28 -8.76
C ARG A 216 -5.40 25.93 -9.14
N LEU A 217 -5.65 24.69 -9.55
CA LEU A 217 -6.98 24.24 -9.93
C LEU A 217 -7.94 24.29 -8.73
N PHE A 218 -7.48 23.88 -7.54
CA PHE A 218 -8.28 23.90 -6.32
C PHE A 218 -8.66 25.32 -5.90
N LEU A 219 -7.71 26.26 -6.01
CA LEU A 219 -7.94 27.67 -5.71
C LEU A 219 -8.96 28.30 -6.67
N LEU A 220 -8.89 27.93 -7.95
CA LEU A 220 -9.86 28.38 -8.94
C LEU A 220 -11.25 27.81 -8.66
N MET A 221 -11.36 26.53 -8.29
CA MET A 221 -12.65 25.92 -7.96
C MET A 221 -13.25 26.56 -6.70
N ASP A 222 -12.43 26.80 -5.67
CA ASP A 222 -12.85 27.52 -4.46
C ASP A 222 -13.34 28.93 -4.78
N TYR A 223 -12.61 29.68 -5.61
CA TYR A 223 -13.01 31.03 -6.02
C TYR A 223 -14.36 31.03 -6.77
N LEU A 224 -14.53 30.13 -7.73
CA LEU A 224 -15.75 30.03 -8.54
C LEU A 224 -16.98 29.71 -7.67
N LEU A 225 -16.83 28.82 -6.69
CA LEU A 225 -17.90 28.50 -5.74
C LEU A 225 -18.20 29.68 -4.81
N ALA A 226 -17.16 30.37 -4.29
CA ALA A 226 -17.33 31.53 -3.42
C ALA A 226 -18.01 32.72 -4.13
N LYS A 227 -17.83 32.84 -5.45
CA LYS A 227 -18.49 33.86 -6.29
C LYS A 227 -19.90 33.49 -6.70
N SER A 228 -20.25 32.21 -6.65
CA SER A 228 -21.58 31.77 -7.01
C SER A 228 -22.62 32.25 -6.00
N ASN A 229 -23.82 32.61 -6.47
CA ASN A 229 -24.95 32.96 -5.60
C ASN A 229 -25.47 31.77 -4.78
N HIS A 230 -24.87 30.59 -4.96
CA HIS A 230 -25.15 29.39 -4.20
C HIS A 230 -24.08 29.26 -3.13
N PRO A 231 -24.38 29.61 -1.86
CA PRO A 231 -23.43 29.33 -0.79
C PRO A 231 -23.14 27.83 -0.80
N PRO A 232 -21.86 27.41 -0.85
CA PRO A 232 -21.54 26.02 -0.62
C PRO A 232 -22.11 25.63 0.75
N PRO A 233 -22.52 24.36 0.96
CA PRO A 233 -22.90 23.93 2.29
C PRO A 233 -21.78 24.30 3.28
N GLU A 234 -22.13 24.80 4.46
CA GLU A 234 -21.12 25.27 5.41
C GLU A 234 -20.14 24.13 5.75
N GLY A 235 -18.84 24.38 5.58
CA GLY A 235 -17.79 23.44 5.95
C GLY A 235 -17.60 22.25 5.00
N THR A 236 -18.12 22.28 3.77
CA THR A 236 -18.08 21.11 2.87
C THR A 236 -16.67 20.74 2.37
N PHE A 237 -15.78 21.73 2.21
CA PHE A 237 -14.50 21.51 1.55
C PHE A 237 -13.31 22.00 2.37
N CYS A 238 -12.30 21.15 2.48
CA CYS A 238 -11.04 21.45 3.15
C CYS A 238 -10.29 22.65 2.55
N VAL A 239 -10.57 23.06 1.30
CA VAL A 239 -9.92 24.22 0.63
C VAL A 239 -10.73 25.52 0.68
N GLN A 240 -11.91 25.53 1.31
CA GLN A 240 -12.83 26.68 1.35
C GLN A 240 -12.16 28.01 1.82
N GLY A 241 -12.21 29.06 1.01
CA GLY A 241 -11.66 30.38 1.35
C GLY A 241 -10.13 30.50 1.18
N MET A 242 -9.47 29.51 0.60
CA MET A 242 -8.06 29.61 0.19
C MET A 242 -7.87 30.52 -1.02
N ALA A 243 -8.90 30.76 -1.83
CA ALA A 243 -8.87 31.69 -2.96
C ALA A 243 -8.53 33.13 -2.56
N GLU A 244 -8.75 33.49 -1.28
CA GLU A 244 -8.42 34.80 -0.71
C GLU A 244 -6.97 34.90 -0.21
N THR A 245 -6.13 33.90 -0.48
CA THR A 245 -4.70 33.97 -0.14
C THR A 245 -4.03 35.06 -1.00
N PRO A 246 -3.27 36.00 -0.40
CA PRO A 246 -2.62 37.06 -1.15
C PRO A 246 -1.56 36.50 -2.12
N ASP A 247 -1.32 37.20 -3.22
CA ASP A 247 -0.23 36.98 -4.18
C ASP A 247 -0.22 35.65 -4.97
N ILE A 248 -1.37 34.98 -5.11
CA ILE A 248 -1.48 33.84 -6.04
C ILE A 248 -1.57 34.37 -7.48
N HIS A 249 -0.46 34.26 -8.21
CA HIS A 249 -0.37 34.53 -9.63
C HIS A 249 -0.39 33.23 -10.44
N PHE A 250 -1.22 33.19 -11.47
CA PHE A 250 -1.19 32.15 -12.48
C PHE A 250 -0.17 32.56 -13.53
N VAL A 251 0.86 31.72 -13.74
CA VAL A 251 1.75 31.87 -14.88
C VAL A 251 1.06 31.26 -16.10
N ASP A 252 0.66 32.10 -17.04
CA ASP A 252 0.12 31.71 -18.35
C ASP A 252 0.89 32.46 -19.44
N ASN A 253 1.50 31.72 -20.37
CA ASN A 253 2.33 32.26 -21.46
C ASN A 253 3.41 33.29 -21.01
N GLY A 254 4.02 33.08 -19.84
CA GLY A 254 5.05 33.97 -19.27
C GLY A 254 4.50 35.24 -18.61
N SER A 255 3.18 35.38 -18.47
CA SER A 255 2.51 36.51 -17.81
C SER A 255 1.88 36.08 -16.49
N ASN A 256 1.98 36.94 -15.47
CA ASN A 256 1.35 36.73 -14.16
C ASN A 256 -0.10 37.24 -14.22
N ILE A 257 -1.05 36.32 -14.38
CA ILE A 257 -2.48 36.62 -14.39
C ILE A 257 -3.03 36.46 -12.97
N LYS A 258 -3.86 37.41 -12.52
CA LYS A 258 -4.57 37.31 -11.24
C LYS A 258 -5.66 36.24 -11.33
N LEU A 259 -5.86 35.47 -10.25
CA LEU A 259 -6.91 34.46 -10.14
C LEU A 259 -8.30 34.98 -10.57
N SER A 260 -8.66 36.18 -10.15
CA SER A 260 -9.96 36.80 -10.50
C SER A 260 -10.12 37.07 -12.00
N SER A 261 -9.05 37.47 -12.69
CA SER A 261 -9.07 37.68 -14.14
C SER A 261 -9.17 36.37 -14.91
N TYR A 262 -8.64 35.28 -14.34
CA TYR A 262 -8.71 33.95 -14.92
C TYR A 262 -10.10 33.33 -14.75
N ALA A 263 -10.69 33.47 -13.56
CA ALA A 263 -12.01 32.94 -13.22
C ALA A 263 -13.15 33.56 -14.03
N PHE A 264 -13.05 34.84 -14.40
CA PHE A 264 -14.04 35.55 -15.23
C PHE A 264 -14.37 34.80 -16.53
N ARG A 265 -13.42 34.03 -17.09
CA ARG A 265 -13.62 33.23 -18.31
C ARG A 265 -14.64 32.10 -18.15
N PHE A 266 -14.88 31.66 -16.92
CA PHE A 266 -15.68 30.46 -16.63
C PHE A 266 -16.98 30.75 -15.87
N GLU A 267 -17.18 31.99 -15.41
CA GLU A 267 -18.37 32.40 -14.63
C GLU A 267 -19.67 32.25 -15.43
N GLU A 268 -19.63 32.37 -16.75
CA GLU A 268 -20.81 32.26 -17.64
C GLU A 268 -21.04 30.87 -18.23
N GLU A 269 -20.11 29.92 -18.04
CA GLU A 269 -20.19 28.59 -18.61
C GLU A 269 -21.14 27.66 -17.84
N LYS A 270 -22.11 27.07 -18.55
CA LYS A 270 -23.03 26.07 -17.98
C LYS A 270 -22.25 24.83 -17.53
N GLY A 271 -22.34 24.52 -16.24
CA GLY A 271 -21.75 23.31 -15.65
C GLY A 271 -20.39 23.52 -14.97
N THR A 272 -19.83 24.74 -15.00
CA THR A 272 -18.60 25.10 -14.27
C THR A 272 -18.71 24.80 -12.77
N LEU A 273 -19.80 25.23 -12.14
CA LEU A 273 -20.04 25.02 -10.71
C LEU A 273 -20.17 23.54 -10.33
N ASN A 274 -20.75 22.72 -11.20
CA ASN A 274 -20.84 21.28 -10.98
C ASN A 274 -19.46 20.64 -11.03
N ARG A 275 -18.62 21.01 -12.01
CA ARG A 275 -17.24 20.51 -12.10
C ARG A 275 -16.38 20.94 -10.91
N ALA A 276 -16.57 22.17 -10.44
CA ALA A 276 -15.89 22.68 -9.24
C ALA A 276 -16.29 21.88 -8.00
N THR A 277 -17.59 21.72 -7.79
CA THR A 277 -18.16 20.88 -6.72
C THR A 277 -17.62 19.46 -6.79
N ASP A 278 -17.72 18.81 -7.95
CA ASP A 278 -17.26 17.43 -8.17
C ASP A 278 -15.77 17.26 -7.83
N LEU A 279 -14.92 18.20 -8.27
CA LEU A 279 -13.49 18.13 -7.97
C LEU A 279 -13.23 18.23 -6.48
N LEU A 280 -13.79 19.25 -5.81
CA LEU A 280 -13.57 19.45 -4.39
C LEU A 280 -14.17 18.32 -3.54
N SER A 281 -15.34 17.80 -3.91
CA SER A 281 -15.94 16.62 -3.27
C SER A 281 -15.09 15.38 -3.43
N SER A 282 -14.54 15.13 -4.63
CA SER A 282 -13.66 13.98 -4.87
C SER A 282 -12.34 14.09 -4.09
N PHE A 283 -11.81 15.31 -3.92
CA PHE A 283 -10.64 15.56 -3.09
C PHE A 283 -10.92 15.37 -1.60
N GLU A 284 -12.07 15.85 -1.12
CA GLU A 284 -12.52 15.62 0.26
C GLU A 284 -12.70 14.11 0.55
N ALA A 285 -13.21 13.35 -0.42
CA ALA A 285 -13.32 11.90 -0.30
C ALA A 285 -11.95 11.23 -0.10
N VAL A 286 -10.91 11.68 -0.81
CA VAL A 286 -9.53 11.21 -0.62
C VAL A 286 -9.07 11.48 0.82
N ILE A 287 -9.27 12.71 1.32
CA ILE A 287 -8.91 13.09 2.69
C ILE A 287 -9.60 12.19 3.71
N ASN A 288 -10.91 11.99 3.56
CA ASN A 288 -11.69 11.15 4.46
C ASN A 288 -11.20 9.70 4.49
N VAL A 289 -10.85 9.13 3.32
CA VAL A 289 -10.28 7.78 3.25
C VAL A 289 -8.91 7.72 3.96
N LEU A 290 -8.04 8.70 3.73
CA LEU A 290 -6.72 8.74 4.39
C LEU A 290 -6.83 8.89 5.91
N GLN A 291 -7.77 9.70 6.42
CA GLN A 291 -8.04 9.80 7.85
C GLN A 291 -8.64 8.52 8.43
N GLY A 292 -9.51 7.85 7.68
CA GLY A 292 -10.04 6.54 8.04
C GLY A 292 -8.95 5.49 8.17
N ILE A 293 -8.00 5.47 7.22
CA ILE A 293 -6.83 4.60 7.25
C ILE A 293 -5.90 4.97 8.40
N GLN A 294 -5.64 6.26 8.67
CA GLN A 294 -4.84 6.70 9.81
C GLN A 294 -5.41 6.22 11.14
N SER A 295 -6.73 6.14 11.23
CA SER A 295 -7.43 5.65 12.42
C SER A 295 -7.38 4.11 12.53
N ALA A 296 -7.13 3.42 11.43
CA ALA A 296 -6.86 1.99 11.40
C ALA A 296 -5.37 1.73 11.70
N ASP A 297 -5.08 0.68 12.45
CA ASP A 297 -3.70 0.30 12.79
C ASP A 297 -2.88 -0.03 11.52
N LEU A 298 -1.97 0.86 11.13
CA LEU A 298 -1.11 0.71 9.93
C LEU A 298 -0.32 -0.61 9.95
N MET A 299 -0.02 -1.15 11.14
CA MET A 299 0.69 -2.43 11.29
C MET A 299 -0.11 -3.62 10.77
N ARG A 300 -1.42 -3.46 10.60
CA ARG A 300 -2.34 -4.51 10.11
C ARG A 300 -2.80 -4.29 8.67
N LEU A 301 -2.44 -3.16 8.07
CA LEU A 301 -2.92 -2.78 6.74
C LEU A 301 -2.24 -3.61 5.65
N ASN A 302 -2.99 -4.24 4.74
CA ASN A 302 -2.40 -4.98 3.61
C ASN A 302 -1.45 -4.06 2.78
N PRO A 303 -0.16 -4.43 2.58
CA PRO A 303 0.79 -3.62 1.81
C PRO A 303 0.47 -3.51 0.32
N ALA A 304 -0.38 -4.40 -0.21
CA ALA A 304 -0.93 -4.31 -1.55
C ALA A 304 -2.06 -3.25 -1.60
N LEU A 305 -1.67 -1.98 -1.71
CA LEU A 305 -2.55 -0.82 -1.75
C LEU A 305 -3.49 -0.83 -2.96
N ASP A 306 -3.08 -1.48 -4.05
CA ASP A 306 -3.90 -1.72 -5.24
C ASP A 306 -5.06 -2.70 -5.00
N GLN A 307 -5.04 -3.43 -3.88
CA GLN A 307 -6.14 -4.30 -3.45
C GLN A 307 -7.08 -3.64 -2.44
N HIS A 308 -6.85 -2.38 -2.06
CA HIS A 308 -7.67 -1.67 -1.08
C HIS A 308 -8.80 -0.88 -1.77
N PRO A 309 -10.03 -1.42 -1.90
CA PRO A 309 -11.01 -0.93 -2.88
C PRO A 309 -11.43 0.51 -2.61
N SER A 310 -11.64 0.87 -1.34
CA SER A 310 -12.02 2.24 -0.98
C SER A 310 -10.92 3.26 -1.27
N LEU A 311 -9.65 2.86 -1.22
CA LEU A 311 -8.53 3.74 -1.56
C LEU A 311 -8.40 3.86 -3.08
N THR A 312 -8.37 2.73 -3.78
CA THR A 312 -8.22 2.70 -5.25
C THR A 312 -9.37 3.40 -5.97
N ASP A 313 -10.62 3.13 -5.58
CA ASP A 313 -11.79 3.71 -6.24
C ASP A 313 -11.86 5.23 -6.02
N THR A 314 -11.56 5.67 -4.80
CA THR A 314 -11.54 7.10 -4.44
C THR A 314 -10.42 7.84 -5.19
N MET A 315 -9.22 7.27 -5.22
CA MET A 315 -8.09 7.83 -5.96
C MET A 315 -8.37 7.87 -7.47
N LEU A 316 -9.01 6.84 -8.02
CA LEU A 316 -9.35 6.76 -9.44
C LEU A 316 -10.41 7.79 -9.81
N HIS A 317 -11.43 7.93 -8.96
CA HIS A 317 -12.46 8.94 -9.14
C HIS A 317 -11.87 10.35 -9.09
N PHE A 318 -11.05 10.64 -8.06
CA PHE A 318 -10.35 11.91 -7.92
C PHE A 318 -9.50 12.24 -9.16
N GLU A 319 -8.66 11.31 -9.65
CA GLU A 319 -7.84 11.59 -10.83
C GLU A 319 -8.64 11.82 -12.11
N LYS A 320 -9.71 11.04 -12.32
CA LYS A 320 -10.61 11.25 -13.46
C LYS A 320 -11.25 12.64 -13.40
N THR A 321 -11.69 13.06 -12.23
CA THR A 321 -12.31 14.38 -12.03
C THR A 321 -11.27 15.49 -12.18
N PHE A 322 -10.09 15.33 -11.58
CA PHE A 322 -8.98 16.27 -11.71
C PHE A 322 -8.58 16.48 -13.17
N LYS A 323 -8.36 15.39 -13.93
CA LYS A 323 -8.01 15.45 -15.36
C LYS A 323 -9.06 16.16 -16.21
N LYS A 324 -10.35 15.86 -15.95
CA LYS A 324 -11.47 16.52 -16.63
C LYS A 324 -11.50 18.02 -16.32
N SER A 325 -11.33 18.40 -15.06
CA SER A 325 -11.33 19.80 -14.64
C SER A 325 -10.11 20.53 -15.16
N LYS A 326 -8.91 19.95 -15.07
CA LYS A 326 -7.67 20.54 -15.60
C LYS A 326 -7.78 20.86 -17.10
N ARG A 327 -8.28 19.94 -17.92
CA ARG A 327 -8.49 20.17 -19.36
C ARG A 327 -9.39 21.37 -19.64
N VAL A 328 -10.46 21.54 -18.87
CA VAL A 328 -11.40 22.65 -19.07
C VAL A 328 -10.79 23.96 -18.59
N PHE A 329 -10.22 23.94 -17.39
CA PHE A 329 -9.89 25.17 -16.68
C PHE A 329 -8.47 25.65 -16.89
N LEU A 330 -7.49 24.75 -17.02
CA LEU A 330 -6.06 25.10 -17.13
C LEU A 330 -5.48 24.89 -18.53
N GLU A 331 -6.16 24.10 -19.38
CA GLU A 331 -5.72 23.79 -20.75
C GLU A 331 -6.86 23.99 -21.79
N PRO A 332 -7.58 25.13 -21.77
CA PRO A 332 -8.76 25.31 -22.63
C PRO A 332 -8.43 25.23 -24.14
N ASP A 333 -7.21 25.59 -24.54
CA ASP A 333 -6.76 25.55 -25.94
C ASP A 333 -6.54 24.11 -26.47
N ASN A 334 -6.51 23.10 -25.58
CA ASN A 334 -6.44 21.68 -25.95
C ASN A 334 -7.81 21.08 -26.31
N LEU A 335 -8.87 21.89 -26.39
CA LEU A 335 -10.23 21.49 -26.76
C LEU A 335 -10.55 21.67 -28.27
N VAL A 336 -9.57 22.05 -29.09
CA VAL A 336 -9.70 22.25 -30.54
C VAL A 336 -9.52 20.95 -31.32
#